data_AF-A0AA50CVM5-F1
#
_entry.id   AF-A0AA50CVM5-F1
#
_cell.length_a   1.000
_cell.length_b   1.000
_cell.length_c   1.000
_cell.angle_alpha   90.00
_cell.angle_beta   90.00
_cell.angle_gamma   90.00
#
_symmetry.space_group_name_H-M   'P 1'
#
loop_
_entity.id
_entity.type
_entity.pdbx_description
1 polymer ?
#
loop_
_entity_poly.entity_id
_entity_poly.type
_entity_poly.pdbx_seq_one_letter_code
_entity_poly.pdbx_strand_id
1 'polypeptide(L)' 'MNRVSVQKANEGATISAEEQERRRKMVRSAFRSNAMEGLRPNAACQPVFDAYVSGEIELAAMLPKIKAILATR' A
#
# COMPACT_ATOMS: atom_id res chain seq x y z
N MET A 1 -27.86 16.10 -8.81
CA MET A 1 -26.49 15.55 -8.95
C MET A 1 -25.79 15.71 -7.62
N ASN A 2 -25.51 14.62 -6.90
CA ASN A 2 -24.46 14.57 -5.86
C ASN A 2 -24.29 13.11 -5.42
N ARG A 3 -23.27 12.44 -5.96
CA ARG A 3 -22.80 11.16 -5.44
C ARG A 3 -21.81 11.45 -4.31
N VAL A 4 -22.31 11.55 -3.09
CA VAL A 4 -21.46 11.37 -1.91
C VAL A 4 -21.17 9.87 -1.86
N SER A 5 -20.06 9.48 -2.49
CA SER A 5 -19.54 8.12 -2.39
C SER A 5 -19.11 7.89 -0.96
N VAL A 6 -19.97 7.21 -0.21
CA VAL A 6 -19.72 6.71 1.14
C VAL A 6 -18.36 6.02 1.14
N GLN A 7 -17.39 6.61 1.83
CA GLN A 7 -16.18 5.94 2.25
C GLN A 7 -16.60 4.85 3.24
N LYS A 8 -16.86 3.63 2.75
CA LYS A 8 -16.96 2.47 3.63
C LYS A 8 -15.54 2.12 4.05
N ALA A 9 -15.19 2.52 5.28
CA ALA A 9 -14.20 1.81 6.06
C ALA A 9 -14.62 0.34 6.11
N ASN A 10 -13.88 -0.52 5.42
CA ASN A 10 -14.06 -1.95 5.53
C ASN A 10 -13.09 -2.42 6.61
N GLU A 11 -13.53 -2.30 7.85
CA GLU A 11 -12.84 -2.84 9.02
C GLU A 11 -12.68 -4.35 8.80
N GLY A 12 -11.47 -4.79 8.45
CA GLY A 12 -11.09 -6.21 8.43
C GLY A 12 -11.58 -7.03 7.25
N ALA A 13 -11.75 -6.45 6.06
CA ALA A 13 -11.96 -7.29 4.87
C ALA A 13 -10.64 -7.91 4.41
N THR A 14 -10.42 -9.15 4.84
CA THR A 14 -9.42 -10.04 4.25
C THR A 14 -9.72 -10.18 2.76
N ILE A 15 -8.97 -9.45 1.93
CA ILE A 15 -9.05 -9.56 0.47
C ILE A 15 -8.69 -11.00 0.05
N SER A 16 -9.20 -11.44 -1.11
CA SER A 16 -8.98 -12.81 -1.59
C SER A 16 -7.49 -13.10 -1.77
N ALA A 17 -7.10 -14.38 -1.69
CA ALA A 17 -5.71 -14.80 -1.91
C ALA A 17 -5.18 -14.38 -3.30
N GLU A 18 -6.06 -14.39 -4.32
CA GLU A 18 -5.77 -13.90 -5.66
C GLU A 18 -5.45 -12.40 -5.66
N GLU A 19 -6.25 -11.59 -4.97
CA GLU A 19 -6.02 -10.15 -4.84
C GLU A 19 -4.74 -9.85 -4.06
N GLN A 20 -4.47 -10.60 -2.99
CA GLN A 20 -3.20 -10.46 -2.26
C GLN A 20 -2.01 -10.77 -3.17
N GLU A 21 -2.08 -11.82 -3.99
CA GLU A 21 -0.99 -12.14 -4.93
C GLU A 21 -0.83 -11.07 -6.01
N ARG A 22 -1.95 -10.53 -6.51
CA ARG A 22 -1.93 -9.40 -7.44
C ARG A 22 -1.22 -8.19 -6.82
N ARG A 23 -1.56 -7.84 -5.58
CA ARG A 23 -0.92 -6.74 -4.83
C ARG A 23 0.56 -7.02 -4.54
N ARG A 24 0.94 -8.24 -4.15
CA ARG A 24 2.34 -8.67 -3.99
C ARG A 24 3.14 -8.50 -5.27
N LYS A 25 2.57 -8.89 -6.42
CA LYS A 25 3.20 -8.71 -7.73
C LYS A 25 3.42 -7.24 -8.06
N MET A 26 2.45 -6.37 -7.78
CA MET A 26 2.57 -4.93 -7.96
C MET A 26 3.71 -4.33 -7.11
N VAL A 27 3.74 -4.64 -5.80
CA VAL A 27 4.80 -4.14 -4.90
C VAL A 27 6.18 -4.61 -5.33
N ARG A 28 6.34 -5.91 -5.62
CA ARG A 28 7.61 -6.47 -6.12
C ARG A 28 8.06 -5.81 -7.42
N SER A 29 7.13 -5.57 -8.36
CA SER A 29 7.45 -4.90 -9.62
C SER A 29 7.91 -3.46 -9.40
N ALA A 30 7.23 -2.70 -8.54
CA ALA A 30 7.62 -1.32 -8.20
C ALA A 30 9.01 -1.26 -7.55
N PHE A 31 9.31 -2.18 -6.62
CA PHE A 31 10.63 -2.27 -6.01
C PHE A 31 11.73 -2.64 -7.01
N ARG A 32 11.43 -3.55 -7.95
CA ARG A 32 12.35 -3.88 -9.02
C ARG A 32 12.62 -2.68 -9.92
N SER A 33 11.59 -1.96 -10.34
CA SER A 33 11.75 -0.73 -11.13
C SER A 33 12.58 0.32 -10.39
N ASN A 34 12.30 0.55 -9.11
CA ASN A 34 13.09 1.46 -8.27
C ASN A 34 14.55 1.03 -8.17
N ALA A 35 14.81 -0.27 -8.03
CA ALA A 35 16.17 -0.80 -7.95
C ALA A 35 16.97 -0.60 -9.25
N MET A 36 16.31 -0.58 -10.43
CA MET A 36 16.97 -0.25 -11.70
C MET A 36 17.44 1.21 -11.74
N GLU A 37 16.73 2.10 -11.05
CA GLU A 37 17.10 3.52 -10.86
C GLU A 37 18.05 3.74 -9.67
N GLY A 38 18.59 2.67 -9.08
CA GLY A 38 19.49 2.75 -7.92
C GLY A 38 18.79 3.07 -6.59
N LEU A 39 17.46 3.12 -6.56
CA LEU A 39 16.68 3.39 -5.36
C LEU A 39 16.44 2.11 -4.56
N ARG A 40 16.52 2.20 -3.23
CA ARG A 40 16.18 1.12 -2.31
C ARG A 40 14.91 1.46 -1.53
N PRO A 41 13.98 0.51 -1.33
CA PRO A 41 12.86 0.71 -0.42
C PRO A 41 13.37 1.05 0.98
N ASN A 42 12.78 2.04 1.61
CA ASN A 42 13.05 2.30 3.03
C ASN A 42 12.40 1.18 3.86
N ALA A 43 13.21 0.45 4.62
CA ALA A 43 12.75 -0.63 5.49
C ALA A 43 11.70 -0.18 6.52
N ALA A 44 11.77 1.08 6.98
CA ALA A 44 10.77 1.65 7.88
C ALA A 44 9.36 1.72 7.24
N CYS A 45 9.28 1.77 5.92
CA CYS A 45 8.02 1.79 5.18
C CYS A 45 7.47 0.39 4.87
N GLN A 46 8.23 -0.69 5.14
CA GLN A 46 7.81 -2.06 4.85
C GLN A 46 6.42 -2.41 5.41
N PRO A 47 6.08 -2.05 6.65
CA PRO A 47 4.74 -2.34 7.21
C PRO A 47 3.58 -1.75 6.42
N VAL A 48 3.79 -0.62 5.71
CA VAL A 48 2.74 -0.01 4.89
C VAL A 48 2.45 -0.85 3.65
N PHE A 49 3.49 -1.40 3.02
CA PHE A 49 3.32 -2.26 1.85
C PHE A 49 2.68 -3.59 2.23
N ASP A 50 3.06 -4.15 3.39
CA ASP A 50 2.47 -5.38 3.92
C ASP A 50 0.98 -5.19 4.23
N ALA A 51 0.60 -4.06 4.85
CA ALA A 51 -0.79 -3.69 5.09
C ALA A 51 -1.60 -3.51 3.79
N TYR A 52 -0.97 -2.97 2.73
CA TYR A 52 -1.63 -2.88 1.42
C TYR A 52 -1.84 -4.27 0.82
N VAL A 53 -0.83 -5.14 0.91
CA VAL A 53 -0.88 -6.52 0.42
C VAL A 53 -1.90 -7.37 1.16
N SER A 54 -2.07 -7.19 2.47
CA SER A 54 -3.05 -7.93 3.28
C SER A 54 -4.48 -7.42 3.11
N GLY A 55 -4.65 -6.21 2.55
CA GLY A 55 -5.94 -5.55 2.41
C GLY A 55 -6.36 -4.72 3.61
N GLU A 56 -5.51 -4.61 4.64
CA GLU A 56 -5.72 -3.72 5.79
C GLU A 56 -5.82 -2.25 5.37
N ILE A 57 -5.14 -1.86 4.29
CA ILE A 57 -5.25 -0.53 3.72
C ILE A 57 -5.50 -0.57 2.21
N GLU A 58 -6.18 0.46 1.73
CA GLU A 58 -6.32 0.73 0.31
C GLU A 58 -5.15 1.55 -0.23
N LEU A 59 -4.94 1.48 -1.55
CA LEU A 59 -3.83 2.16 -2.23
C LEU A 59 -3.78 3.66 -1.92
N ALA A 60 -4.95 4.31 -1.84
CA ALA A 60 -5.07 5.74 -1.53
C ALA A 60 -4.53 6.12 -0.14
N ALA A 61 -4.52 5.17 0.80
CA ALA A 61 -4.01 5.38 2.16
C ALA A 61 -2.50 5.15 2.29
N MET A 62 -1.84 4.60 1.26
CA MET A 62 -0.44 4.24 1.31
C MET A 62 0.50 5.45 1.39
N LEU A 63 0.31 6.45 0.51
CA LEU A 63 1.17 7.65 0.50
C LEU A 63 1.10 8.47 1.80
N PRO A 64 -0.08 8.76 2.39
CA PRO A 64 -0.16 9.42 3.69
C PRO A 64 0.61 8.69 4.79
N LYS A 65 0.51 7.35 4.85
CA LYS A 65 1.21 6.53 5.85
C LYS A 65 2.73 6.53 5.65
N ILE A 66 3.20 6.41 4.40
CA ILE A 66 4.63 6.55 4.08
C ILE A 66 5.15 7.92 4.49
N LYS A 67 4.42 9.00 4.17
CA LYS A 67 4.81 10.36 4.56
C LYS A 67 4.92 10.52 6.08
N ALA A 68 3.98 9.96 6.84
CA ALA A 68 4.03 10.01 8.30
C ALA A 68 5.29 9.31 8.86
N ILE A 69 5.65 8.14 8.32
CA ILE A 69 6.87 7.42 8.70
C ILE A 69 8.12 8.26 8.39
N LEU A 70 8.20 8.84 7.19
CA LEU A 70 9.36 9.60 6.75
C LEU A 70 9.46 11.00 7.40
N ALA A 71 8.34 11.56 7.86
CA ALA A 71 8.29 12.83 8.57
C ALA A 71 8.71 12.70 10.04
N THR A 72 8.76 11.48 10.57
CA THR A 72 9.22 11.21 11.93
C THR A 72 10.75 11.24 11.91
N ARG A 73 11.32 12.41 12.21
CA ARG A 73 12.75 12.65 12.44
C ARG A 73 13.10 12.51 13.91
#